data_AF-A0A255RCJ7-F1
#
_entry.id   AF-A0A255RCJ7-F1
#
_cell.length_a   1.000
_cell.length_b   1.000
_cell.length_c   1.000
_cell.angle_alpha   90.00
_cell.angle_beta   90.00
_cell.angle_gamma   90.00
#
_symmetry.space_group_name_H-M   'P 1'
#
loop_
_entity.id
_entity.type
_entity.pdbx_description
1 polymer ?
#
loop_
_entity_poly.entity_id
_entity_poly.type
_entity_poly.pdbx_seq_one_letter_code
_entity_poly.pdbx_strand_id
1 'polypeptide(L)'
;MHIKEKHLQLLPTLQNALLAVAVFCYWMWIAPHLLFFRESMQLFLWTEDYLSERLAVPGGFAQYLGECIVQLFLNPAIGAGCYALMAVMTKIISARLLSSVITDKVRWSWLTLLPPLVLWYITTVPTIPMTVPVALLLTITLMAILPDNPRSSMWLTIVLVPAGYWLLGPAIVLLPLYHLRFLHRAQRFHIVTVVLGTLLLLAGSVVAQQSRRGLSAPHARPRHRLPLGS
;
A
#
# COMPACT_ATOMS: atom_id res chain seq x y z
N MET A 1 6.73 -3.33 40.38
CA MET A 1 5.77 -2.71 39.43
C MET A 1 6.44 -2.16 38.18
N HIS A 2 7.61 -1.52 38.31
CA HIS A 2 8.35 -0.87 37.21
C HIS A 2 8.86 -1.79 36.06
N ILE A 3 9.05 -3.09 36.31
CA ILE A 3 9.53 -4.05 35.30
C ILE A 3 8.43 -4.40 34.28
N LYS A 4 7.17 -4.55 34.72
CA LYS A 4 6.04 -4.89 33.83
C LYS A 4 5.76 -3.81 32.79
N GLU A 5 5.92 -2.53 33.14
CA GLU A 5 5.66 -1.42 32.21
C GLU A 5 6.70 -1.32 31.10
N LYS A 6 7.99 -1.58 31.40
CA LYS A 6 9.05 -1.60 30.38
C LYS A 6 8.85 -2.70 29.34
N HIS A 7 8.49 -3.91 29.76
CA HIS A 7 8.19 -5.01 28.82
C HIS A 7 7.00 -4.68 27.90
N LEU A 8 6.00 -3.98 28.44
CA LEU A 8 4.80 -3.60 27.70
C LEU A 8 5.08 -2.52 26.64
N GLN A 9 6.05 -1.64 26.90
CA GLN A 9 6.51 -0.62 25.95
C GLN A 9 7.44 -1.19 24.86
N LEU A 10 8.15 -2.29 25.14
CA LEU A 10 9.01 -2.98 24.18
C LEU A 10 8.24 -3.87 23.19
N LEU A 11 7.01 -4.26 23.52
CA LEU A 11 6.16 -5.09 22.67
C LEU A 11 5.98 -4.54 21.24
N PRO A 12 5.56 -3.27 21.01
CA PRO A 12 5.38 -2.74 19.66
C PRO A 12 6.69 -2.68 18.86
N THR A 13 7.82 -2.38 19.52
CA THR A 13 9.14 -2.36 18.88
C THR A 13 9.59 -3.76 18.47
N LEU A 14 9.36 -4.77 19.32
CA LEU A 14 9.65 -6.16 18.98
C LEU A 14 8.79 -6.65 17.80
N GLN A 15 7.50 -6.30 17.80
CA GLN A 15 6.64 -6.63 16.66
C GLN A 15 7.08 -5.93 15.36
N ASN A 16 7.66 -4.72 15.43
CA ASN A 16 8.20 -4.04 14.25
C ASN A 16 9.45 -4.75 13.73
N ALA A 17 10.37 -5.12 14.62
CA ALA A 17 11.56 -5.87 14.26
C ALA A 17 11.21 -7.25 13.68
N LEU A 18 10.27 -7.97 14.30
CA LEU A 18 9.79 -9.25 13.81
C LEU A 18 9.14 -9.12 12.43
N LEU A 19 8.30 -8.11 12.22
CA LEU A 19 7.70 -7.83 10.91
C LEU A 19 8.77 -7.55 9.85
N ALA A 20 9.77 -6.72 10.17
CA ALA A 20 10.87 -6.38 9.27
C ALA A 20 11.64 -7.63 8.84
N VAL A 21 12.05 -8.45 9.82
CA VAL A 21 12.79 -9.69 9.58
C VAL A 21 11.94 -10.68 8.79
N ALA A 22 10.66 -10.86 9.14
CA ALA A 22 9.77 -11.78 8.44
C ALA A 22 9.59 -11.40 6.96
N VAL A 23 9.32 -10.13 6.67
CA VAL A 23 9.16 -9.62 5.30
C VAL A 23 10.48 -9.72 4.53
N PHE A 24 11.61 -9.36 5.17
CA PHE A 24 12.92 -9.45 4.55
C PHE A 24 13.26 -10.90 4.17
N CYS A 25 13.15 -11.84 5.12
CA CYS A 25 13.43 -13.26 4.89
C CYS A 25 12.51 -13.85 3.80
N TYR A 26 11.24 -13.46 3.77
CA TYR A 26 10.31 -13.90 2.74
C TYR A 26 10.76 -13.48 1.35
N TRP A 27 11.08 -12.20 1.15
CA TRP A 27 11.49 -11.69 -0.17
C TRP A 27 12.88 -12.17 -0.58
N MET A 28 13.78 -12.36 0.38
CA MET A 28 15.14 -12.82 0.12
C MET A 28 15.19 -14.30 -0.29
N TRP A 29 14.44 -15.17 0.39
CA TRP A 29 14.56 -16.63 0.21
C TRP A 29 13.36 -17.30 -0.45
N ILE A 30 12.14 -16.83 -0.19
CA ILE A 30 10.92 -17.50 -0.65
C ILE A 30 10.48 -16.92 -2.01
N ALA A 31 10.52 -15.60 -2.15
CA ALA A 31 9.97 -14.89 -3.30
C ALA A 31 10.97 -14.05 -4.14
N PRO A 32 12.26 -14.42 -4.29
CA PRO A 32 13.19 -13.63 -5.11
C PRO A 32 12.78 -13.61 -6.59
N HIS A 33 12.16 -14.69 -7.08
CA HIS A 33 11.66 -14.79 -8.46
C HIS A 33 10.61 -13.70 -8.80
N LEU A 34 9.79 -13.29 -7.83
CA LEU A 34 8.80 -12.22 -8.04
C LEU A 34 9.46 -10.83 -8.15
N LEU A 35 10.63 -10.64 -7.52
CA LEU A 35 11.41 -9.41 -7.62
C LEU A 35 11.97 -9.24 -9.03
N PHE A 36 12.65 -10.26 -9.55
CA PHE A 36 13.18 -10.27 -10.92
C PHE A 36 12.08 -10.19 -11.97
N PHE A 37 10.94 -10.84 -11.71
CA PHE A 37 9.78 -10.73 -12.59
C PHE A 37 9.27 -9.29 -12.68
N ARG A 38 9.18 -8.55 -11.57
CA ARG A 38 8.78 -7.13 -11.60
C ARG A 38 9.79 -6.25 -12.30
N GLU A 39 11.08 -6.47 -12.04
CA GLU A 39 12.17 -5.70 -12.63
C GLU A 39 12.18 -5.82 -14.15
N SER A 40 12.13 -7.04 -14.67
CA SER A 40 12.08 -7.30 -16.12
C SER A 40 10.82 -6.77 -16.82
N MET A 41 9.70 -6.61 -16.11
CA MET A 41 8.43 -6.14 -16.68
C MET A 41 8.30 -4.61 -16.72
N GLN A 42 9.22 -3.87 -16.11
CA GLN A 42 9.02 -2.45 -15.85
C GLN A 42 10.24 -1.63 -16.31
N LEU A 43 10.03 -0.79 -17.32
CA LEU A 43 11.05 0.10 -17.87
C LEU A 43 11.02 1.45 -17.14
N PHE A 44 12.17 1.89 -16.62
CA PHE A 44 12.34 3.20 -15.99
C PHE A 44 13.48 3.98 -16.66
N LEU A 45 13.24 5.25 -16.96
CA LEU A 45 14.24 6.16 -17.53
C LEU A 45 14.42 7.37 -16.63
N TRP A 46 15.68 7.79 -16.43
CA TRP A 46 16.06 8.97 -15.67
C TRP A 46 15.96 10.29 -16.47
N THR A 47 15.09 10.34 -17.48
CA THR A 47 14.96 11.49 -18.39
C THR A 47 13.83 12.41 -17.94
N GLU A 48 14.00 13.73 -18.13
CA GLU A 48 12.97 14.72 -17.78
C GLU A 48 11.66 14.52 -18.56
N ASP A 49 11.77 14.14 -19.84
CA ASP A 49 10.61 13.82 -20.68
C ASP A 49 9.75 12.70 -20.05
N TYR A 50 10.41 11.65 -19.56
CA TYR A 50 9.76 10.51 -18.91
C TYR A 50 9.06 10.94 -17.61
N LEU A 51 9.69 11.80 -16.80
CA LEU A 51 9.06 12.35 -15.60
C LEU A 51 7.82 13.17 -15.95
N SER A 52 7.90 14.04 -16.97
CA SER A 52 6.78 14.89 -17.39
C SER A 52 5.60 14.06 -17.91
N GLU A 53 5.87 13.00 -18.69
CA GLU A 53 4.86 12.08 -19.21
C GLU A 53 4.16 11.34 -18.07
N ARG A 54 4.92 10.89 -17.07
CA ARG A 54 4.36 10.23 -15.89
C ARG A 54 3.52 11.20 -15.07
N LEU A 55 4.01 12.41 -14.80
CA LEU A 55 3.28 13.44 -14.06
C LEU A 55 2.02 13.95 -14.79
N ALA A 56 1.90 13.75 -16.11
CA ALA A 56 0.70 14.11 -16.87
C ALA A 56 -0.46 13.12 -16.68
N VAL A 57 -0.23 11.95 -16.07
CA VAL A 57 -1.24 10.91 -15.85
C VAL A 57 -1.66 10.89 -14.37
N PRO A 58 -2.95 10.66 -14.05
CA PRO A 58 -3.38 10.50 -12.67
C PRO A 58 -2.70 9.32 -11.97
N GLY A 59 -2.10 9.57 -10.80
CA GLY A 59 -1.24 8.63 -10.08
C GLY A 59 0.22 8.61 -10.54
N GLY A 60 0.60 9.57 -11.38
CA GLY A 60 1.90 9.64 -12.05
C GLY A 60 3.11 9.64 -11.12
N PHE A 61 3.03 10.40 -10.03
CA PHE A 61 4.15 10.52 -9.09
C PHE A 61 4.39 9.22 -8.31
N ALA A 62 3.33 8.59 -7.81
CA ALA A 62 3.44 7.28 -7.16
C ALA A 62 3.91 6.19 -8.14
N GLN A 63 3.52 6.30 -9.42
CA GLN A 63 3.98 5.39 -10.46
C GLN A 63 5.48 5.57 -10.74
N TYR A 64 5.93 6.80 -10.92
CA TYR A 64 7.34 7.13 -11.13
C TYR A 64 8.22 6.61 -9.98
N LEU A 65 7.81 6.86 -8.73
CA LEU A 65 8.53 6.34 -7.55
C LEU A 65 8.50 4.80 -7.48
N GLY A 66 7.37 4.19 -7.82
CA GLY A 66 7.25 2.74 -7.89
C GLY A 66 8.18 2.12 -8.94
N GLU A 67 8.25 2.72 -10.13
CA GLU A 67 9.17 2.35 -11.21
C GLU A 67 10.64 2.51 -10.79
N CYS A 68 10.98 3.61 -10.13
CA CYS A 68 12.32 3.82 -9.58
C CYS A 68 12.71 2.76 -8.54
N ILE A 69 11.80 2.39 -7.64
CA ILE A 69 12.06 1.35 -6.62
C ILE A 69 12.23 -0.02 -7.26
N VAL A 70 11.43 -0.34 -8.29
CA VAL A 70 11.51 -1.63 -9.00
C VAL A 70 12.89 -1.82 -9.66
N GLN A 71 13.54 -0.76 -10.14
CA GLN A 71 14.90 -0.86 -10.67
C GLN A 71 15.92 -1.34 -9.62
N LEU A 72 15.68 -1.10 -8.33
CA LEU A 72 16.56 -1.58 -7.26
C LEU A 72 16.44 -3.10 -7.02
N PHE A 73 15.42 -3.75 -7.59
CA PHE A 73 15.16 -5.18 -7.39
C PHE A 73 16.12 -6.09 -8.16
N LEU A 74 16.98 -5.53 -9.01
CA LEU A 74 18.13 -6.25 -9.57
C LEU A 74 18.97 -6.92 -8.48
N ASN A 75 19.07 -6.29 -7.30
CA ASN A 75 19.63 -6.92 -6.11
C ASN A 75 18.50 -7.36 -5.15
N PRO A 76 18.26 -8.66 -4.97
CA PRO A 76 17.21 -9.18 -4.09
C PRO A 76 17.31 -8.69 -2.65
N ALA A 77 18.52 -8.46 -2.12
CA ALA A 77 18.71 -7.97 -0.76
C ALA A 77 18.19 -6.53 -0.60
N ILE A 78 18.43 -5.69 -1.62
CA ILE A 78 17.92 -4.31 -1.64
C ILE A 78 16.41 -4.32 -1.80
N GLY A 79 15.87 -5.14 -2.72
CA GLY A 79 14.42 -5.28 -2.90
C GLY A 79 13.70 -5.78 -1.65
N ALA A 80 14.22 -6.81 -1.00
CA ALA A 80 13.71 -7.30 0.28
C ALA A 80 13.77 -6.22 1.37
N GLY A 81 14.87 -5.46 1.42
CA GLY A 81 15.01 -4.30 2.30
C GLY A 81 13.95 -3.22 2.06
N CYS A 82 13.67 -2.87 0.80
CA CYS A 82 12.63 -1.91 0.43
C CYS A 82 11.24 -2.35 0.91
N TYR A 83 10.85 -3.61 0.67
CA TYR A 83 9.56 -4.12 1.15
C TYR A 83 9.47 -4.17 2.68
N ALA A 84 10.54 -4.59 3.36
CA ALA A 84 10.59 -4.59 4.82
C ALA A 84 10.44 -3.17 5.38
N LEU A 85 11.13 -2.19 4.80
CA LEU A 85 11.02 -0.79 5.17
C LEU A 85 9.60 -0.27 4.97
N MET A 86 8.97 -0.53 3.82
CA MET A 86 7.60 -0.11 3.54
C MET A 86 6.60 -0.71 4.54
N ALA A 87 6.72 -2.00 4.86
CA ALA A 87 5.87 -2.67 5.84
C ALA A 87 6.02 -2.04 7.24
N VAL A 88 7.24 -1.80 7.69
CA VAL A 88 7.52 -1.18 8.99
C VAL A 88 7.02 0.26 9.04
N MET A 89 7.25 1.06 8.00
CA MET A 89 6.78 2.45 7.93
C MET A 89 5.26 2.51 7.95
N THR A 90 4.59 1.66 7.18
CA THR A 90 3.13 1.55 7.19
C THR A 90 2.61 1.24 8.60
N LYS A 91 3.26 0.31 9.31
CA LYS A 91 2.91 -0.02 10.69
C LYS A 91 3.11 1.15 11.65
N ILE A 92 4.28 1.80 11.60
CA ILE A 92 4.62 2.92 12.48
C ILE A 92 3.62 4.07 12.28
N ILE A 93 3.34 4.42 11.04
CA ILE A 93 2.41 5.52 10.74
C ILE A 93 0.99 5.13 11.16
N SER A 94 0.54 3.91 10.87
CA SER A 94 -0.77 3.40 11.32
C SER A 94 -0.88 3.41 12.85
N ALA A 95 0.19 3.05 13.56
CA ALA A 95 0.24 3.09 15.02
C ALA A 95 0.19 4.53 15.55
N ARG A 96 0.89 5.48 14.91
CA ARG A 96 0.80 6.91 15.25
C ARG A 96 -0.63 7.42 15.10
N LEU A 97 -1.26 7.14 13.95
CA LEU A 97 -2.66 7.51 13.68
C LEU A 97 -3.59 6.93 14.75
N LEU A 98 -3.45 5.65 15.08
CA LEU A 98 -4.29 5.01 16.10
C LEU A 98 -4.05 5.56 17.51
N SER A 99 -2.80 5.90 17.84
CA SER A 99 -2.42 6.45 19.14
C SER A 99 -2.97 7.86 19.39
N SER A 100 -3.34 8.60 18.33
CA SER A 100 -4.02 9.89 18.46
C SER A 100 -5.47 9.76 18.95
N VAL A 101 -6.01 8.54 18.97
CA VAL A 101 -7.43 8.26 19.19
C VAL A 101 -7.65 7.38 20.42
N ILE A 102 -6.77 6.41 20.65
CA ILE A 102 -6.95 5.34 21.63
C ILE A 102 -5.96 5.46 22.77
N THR A 103 -6.47 5.43 24.01
CA THR A 103 -5.69 5.49 25.25
C THR A 103 -4.93 4.19 25.54
N ASP A 104 -5.52 3.02 25.21
CA ASP A 104 -4.95 1.69 25.47
C ASP A 104 -3.94 1.22 24.41
N LYS A 105 -2.74 1.80 24.38
CA LYS A 105 -1.74 1.54 23.30
C LYS A 105 -1.38 0.07 23.07
N VAL A 106 -1.43 -0.76 24.11
CA VAL A 106 -0.88 -2.13 24.09
C VAL A 106 -1.87 -3.12 23.49
N ARG A 107 -3.14 -3.08 23.89
CA ARG A 107 -4.18 -4.00 23.38
C ARG A 107 -4.39 -3.84 21.87
N TRP A 108 -4.30 -2.60 21.39
CA TRP A 108 -4.56 -2.25 20.00
C TRP A 108 -3.32 -2.30 19.09
N SER A 109 -2.15 -2.63 19.65
CA SER A 109 -0.92 -2.86 18.86
C SER A 109 -1.10 -3.95 17.80
N TRP A 110 -1.82 -5.02 18.11
CA TRP A 110 -2.10 -6.11 17.17
C TRP A 110 -2.93 -5.66 15.97
N LEU A 111 -3.85 -4.71 16.15
CA LEU A 111 -4.65 -4.17 15.05
C LEU A 111 -3.79 -3.36 14.06
N THR A 112 -2.70 -2.73 14.53
CA THR A 112 -1.76 -2.00 13.67
C THR A 112 -0.92 -2.91 12.77
N LEU A 113 -0.91 -4.23 13.01
CA LEU A 113 -0.31 -5.20 12.09
C LEU A 113 -1.20 -5.49 10.87
N LEU A 114 -2.50 -5.16 10.91
CA LEU A 114 -3.40 -5.46 9.80
C LEU A 114 -3.01 -4.71 8.50
N PRO A 115 -2.80 -3.37 8.51
CA PRO A 115 -2.37 -2.65 7.32
C PRO A 115 -1.07 -3.16 6.65
N PRO A 116 0.04 -3.40 7.36
CA PRO A 116 1.25 -3.92 6.74
C PRO A 116 1.12 -5.37 6.26
N LEU A 117 0.27 -6.20 6.89
CA LEU A 117 0.00 -7.57 6.41
C LEU A 117 -0.79 -7.55 5.09
N VAL A 118 -1.78 -6.65 4.98
CA VAL A 118 -2.53 -6.44 3.72
C VAL A 118 -1.59 -5.91 2.63
N LEU A 119 -0.73 -4.95 2.97
CA LEU A 119 0.28 -4.44 2.04
C LEU A 119 1.20 -5.56 1.55
N TRP A 120 1.68 -6.41 2.46
CA TRP A 120 2.49 -7.57 2.11
C TRP A 120 1.73 -8.54 1.21
N TYR A 121 0.46 -8.85 1.50
CA TYR A 121 -0.35 -9.67 0.61
C TYR A 121 -0.44 -9.08 -0.81
N ILE A 122 -0.76 -7.78 -0.92
CA ILE A 122 -0.87 -7.08 -2.21
C ILE A 122 0.45 -7.14 -2.99
N THR A 123 1.60 -7.05 -2.32
CA THR A 123 2.90 -7.10 -3.01
C THR A 123 3.27 -8.50 -3.50
N THR A 124 2.78 -9.56 -2.86
CA THR A 124 2.98 -10.93 -3.35
C THR A 124 2.22 -11.22 -4.64
N VAL A 125 1.18 -10.44 -4.96
CA VAL A 125 0.45 -10.58 -6.22
C VAL A 125 1.27 -9.95 -7.37
N PRO A 126 1.76 -10.74 -8.34
CA PRO A 126 2.65 -10.24 -9.41
C PRO A 126 1.96 -9.27 -10.36
N THR A 127 0.63 -9.31 -10.45
CA THR A 127 -0.14 -8.45 -11.38
C THR A 127 -0.32 -7.01 -10.89
N ILE A 128 -0.03 -6.73 -9.62
CA ILE A 128 -0.24 -5.42 -9.03
C ILE A 128 1.09 -4.66 -9.05
N PRO A 129 1.23 -3.51 -9.74
CA PRO A 129 2.48 -2.79 -9.84
C PRO A 129 2.91 -2.15 -8.51
N MET A 130 4.18 -1.76 -8.39
CA MET A 130 4.71 -1.10 -7.19
C MET A 130 4.12 0.30 -6.93
N THR A 131 3.40 0.86 -7.91
CA THR A 131 2.60 2.08 -7.75
C THR A 131 1.62 2.00 -6.59
N VAL A 132 0.90 0.88 -6.44
CA VAL A 132 -0.14 0.74 -5.40
C VAL A 132 0.46 0.80 -3.98
N PRO A 133 1.45 -0.04 -3.62
CA PRO A 133 2.01 0.01 -2.27
C PRO A 133 2.70 1.36 -1.96
N VAL A 134 3.29 2.02 -2.96
CA VAL A 134 3.86 3.37 -2.81
C VAL A 134 2.77 4.42 -2.59
N ALA A 135 1.72 4.42 -3.41
CA ALA A 135 0.59 5.33 -3.29
C ALA A 135 -0.09 5.22 -1.91
N LEU A 136 -0.24 3.99 -1.39
CA LEU A 136 -0.79 3.73 -0.08
C LEU A 136 0.09 4.30 1.04
N LEU A 137 1.39 4.04 0.99
CA LEU A 137 2.32 4.56 1.98
C LEU A 137 2.31 6.10 1.99
N LEU A 138 2.33 6.73 0.82
CA LEU A 138 2.25 8.19 0.69
C LEU A 138 0.92 8.74 1.21
N THR A 139 -0.20 8.10 0.88
CA THR A 139 -1.53 8.53 1.35
C THR A 139 -1.62 8.46 2.87
N ILE A 140 -1.19 7.35 3.49
CA ILE A 140 -1.21 7.19 4.94
C ILE A 140 -0.24 8.16 5.62
N THR A 141 0.89 8.48 4.97
CA THR A 141 1.82 9.52 5.44
C THR A 141 1.19 10.90 5.42
N LEU A 142 0.47 11.26 4.34
CA LEU A 142 -0.26 12.53 4.27
C LEU A 142 -1.27 12.64 5.40
N MET A 143 -2.03 11.59 5.69
CA MET A 143 -2.98 11.57 6.83
C MET A 143 -2.31 11.87 8.18
N ALA A 144 -1.07 11.42 8.37
CA ALA A 144 -0.34 11.64 9.61
C ALA A 144 0.25 13.05 9.76
N ILE A 145 0.38 13.79 8.65
CA ILE A 145 0.87 15.18 8.62
C ILE A 145 -0.27 16.19 8.74
N LEU A 146 -1.52 15.78 8.47
CA LEU A 146 -2.68 16.65 8.54
C LEU A 146 -2.83 17.30 9.94
N PRO A 147 -3.18 18.59 10.01
CA PRO A 147 -3.35 19.28 11.28
C PRO A 147 -4.53 18.71 12.09
N ASP A 148 -4.43 18.78 13.42
CA ASP A 148 -5.47 18.29 14.34
C ASP A 148 -6.74 19.16 14.35
N ASN A 149 -6.63 20.41 13.89
CA ASN A 149 -7.77 21.33 13.83
C ASN A 149 -8.76 20.89 12.74
N PRO A 150 -10.04 20.57 13.09
CA PRO A 150 -10.98 19.95 12.15
C PRO A 150 -11.25 20.82 10.92
N ARG A 151 -11.39 22.14 11.10
CA ARG A 151 -11.65 23.07 10.01
C ARG A 151 -10.45 23.17 9.05
N SER A 152 -9.24 23.39 9.58
CA SER A 152 -8.02 23.50 8.76
C SER A 152 -7.72 22.21 8.02
N SER A 153 -7.87 21.08 8.71
CA SER A 153 -7.66 19.74 8.17
C SER A 153 -8.63 19.43 7.02
N MET A 154 -9.90 19.85 7.14
CA MET A 154 -10.91 19.70 6.10
C MET A 154 -10.63 20.59 4.88
N TRP A 155 -10.29 21.86 5.08
CA TRP A 155 -9.90 22.76 3.98
C TRP A 155 -8.68 22.24 3.23
N LEU A 156 -7.65 21.80 3.96
CA LEU A 156 -6.45 21.23 3.37
C LEU A 156 -6.77 19.97 2.57
N THR A 157 -7.70 19.14 3.03
CA THR A 157 -8.13 17.93 2.32
C THR A 157 -8.88 18.25 1.04
N ILE A 158 -9.74 19.27 1.03
CA ILE A 158 -10.46 19.69 -0.17
C ILE A 158 -9.47 20.12 -1.27
N VAL A 159 -8.39 20.82 -0.88
CA VAL A 159 -7.31 21.23 -1.81
C VAL A 159 -6.42 20.05 -2.20
N LEU A 160 -6.12 19.16 -1.25
CA LEU A 160 -5.19 18.04 -1.42
C LEU A 160 -5.81 16.86 -2.16
N VAL A 161 -7.13 16.69 -2.18
CA VAL A 161 -7.78 15.57 -2.89
C VAL A 161 -7.59 15.67 -4.42
N PRO A 162 -7.83 16.81 -5.09
CA PRO A 162 -7.56 16.95 -6.52
C PRO A 162 -6.07 16.79 -6.85
N ALA A 163 -5.19 17.49 -6.13
CA ALA A 163 -3.75 17.39 -6.33
C ALA A 163 -3.21 15.98 -6.02
N GLY A 164 -3.68 15.39 -4.93
CA GLY A 164 -3.34 14.04 -4.48
C GLY A 164 -3.90 12.95 -5.38
N TYR A 165 -5.04 13.17 -6.04
CA TYR A 165 -5.54 12.24 -7.07
C TYR A 165 -4.60 12.23 -8.28
N TRP A 166 -4.09 13.38 -8.67
CA TRP A 166 -3.13 13.47 -9.77
C TRP A 166 -1.78 12.83 -9.42
N LEU A 167 -1.32 12.95 -8.18
CA LEU A 167 -0.03 12.42 -7.74
C LEU A 167 -0.07 10.94 -7.31
N LEU A 168 -1.11 10.54 -6.55
CA LEU A 168 -1.23 9.25 -5.87
C LEU A 168 -2.34 8.36 -6.44
N GLY A 169 -3.20 8.90 -7.31
CA GLY A 169 -4.28 8.17 -7.94
C GLY A 169 -5.45 7.88 -6.97
N PRO A 170 -6.18 6.76 -7.18
CA PRO A 170 -7.37 6.41 -6.41
C PRO A 170 -7.13 6.21 -4.90
N ALA A 171 -5.88 5.96 -4.48
CA ALA A 171 -5.54 5.77 -3.08
C ALA A 171 -5.93 6.98 -2.21
N ILE A 172 -5.97 8.19 -2.80
CA ILE A 172 -6.31 9.44 -2.09
C ILE A 172 -7.71 9.43 -1.48
N VAL A 173 -8.61 8.56 -1.93
CA VAL A 173 -9.98 8.42 -1.38
C VAL A 173 -9.98 8.06 0.11
N LEU A 174 -8.89 7.47 0.61
CA LEU A 174 -8.74 7.20 2.04
C LEU A 174 -8.66 8.50 2.87
N LEU A 175 -8.19 9.60 2.30
CA LEU A 175 -7.96 10.88 2.98
C LEU A 175 -9.27 11.56 3.45
N PRO A 176 -10.32 11.73 2.61
CA PRO A 176 -11.62 12.20 3.09
C PRO A 176 -12.32 11.18 4.03
N LEU A 177 -12.11 9.88 3.84
CA LEU A 177 -12.64 8.86 4.77
C LEU A 177 -12.06 9.01 6.18
N TYR A 178 -10.81 9.45 6.32
CA TYR A 178 -10.19 9.73 7.61
C TYR A 178 -10.91 10.84 8.39
N HIS A 179 -11.49 11.84 7.70
CA HIS A 179 -12.21 12.95 8.35
C HIS A 179 -13.51 12.53 9.03
N LEU A 180 -14.03 11.32 8.75
CA LEU A 180 -15.16 10.75 9.49
C LEU A 180 -14.87 10.67 11.00
N ARG A 181 -13.58 10.67 11.41
CA ARG A 181 -13.17 10.78 12.81
C ARG A 181 -13.66 12.03 13.53
N PHE A 182 -13.73 13.15 12.81
CA PHE A 182 -14.09 14.44 13.38
C PHE A 182 -15.61 14.59 13.49
N LEU A 183 -16.36 13.91 12.60
CA LEU A 183 -17.81 13.95 12.57
C LEU A 183 -18.44 13.14 13.72
N HIS A 184 -17.82 12.03 14.11
CA HIS A 184 -18.28 11.19 15.22
C HIS A 184 -17.18 10.97 16.24
N ARG A 185 -17.35 11.56 17.44
CA ARG A 185 -16.44 11.51 18.60
C ARG A 185 -16.19 10.09 19.18
N ALA A 186 -16.71 9.05 18.54
CA ALA A 186 -16.66 7.67 19.04
C ALA A 186 -15.49 6.90 18.42
N GLN A 187 -14.63 6.33 19.28
CA GLN A 187 -13.44 5.55 18.93
C GLN A 187 -13.69 4.37 17.96
N ARG A 188 -14.94 3.88 17.89
CA ARG A 188 -15.34 2.77 17.01
C ARG A 188 -15.22 3.10 15.52
N PHE A 189 -15.40 4.36 15.12
CA PHE A 189 -15.37 4.72 13.70
C PHE A 189 -13.96 4.80 13.12
N HIS A 190 -12.95 5.07 13.94
CA HIS A 190 -11.56 4.96 13.48
C HIS A 190 -11.20 3.54 13.08
N ILE A 191 -11.66 2.55 13.86
CA ILE A 191 -11.53 1.13 13.52
C ILE A 191 -12.27 0.85 12.21
N VAL A 192 -13.50 1.36 12.06
CA VAL A 192 -14.26 1.21 10.82
C VAL A 192 -13.51 1.86 9.64
N THR A 193 -12.91 3.04 9.77
CA THR A 193 -12.17 3.66 8.65
C THR A 193 -10.91 2.89 8.27
N VAL A 194 -10.16 2.37 9.25
CA VAL A 194 -8.96 1.56 8.97
C VAL A 194 -9.37 0.23 8.34
N VAL A 195 -10.36 -0.45 8.91
CA VAL A 195 -10.86 -1.74 8.41
C VAL A 195 -11.52 -1.57 7.04
N LEU A 196 -12.40 -0.58 6.86
CA LEU A 196 -13.06 -0.27 5.59
C LEU A 196 -12.07 0.17 4.53
N GLY A 197 -11.07 1.00 4.89
CA GLY A 197 -9.97 1.36 4.01
C GLY A 197 -9.18 0.12 3.56
N THR A 198 -8.82 -0.76 4.49
CA THR A 198 -8.13 -2.02 4.15
C THR A 198 -9.00 -2.99 3.32
N LEU A 199 -10.31 -3.04 3.58
CA LEU A 199 -11.26 -3.87 2.83
C LEU A 199 -11.50 -3.33 1.42
N LEU A 200 -11.57 -2.01 1.24
CA LEU A 200 -11.70 -1.38 -0.08
C LEU A 200 -10.45 -1.63 -0.93
N LEU A 201 -9.27 -1.63 -0.32
CA LEU A 201 -8.02 -1.96 -1.02
C LEU A 201 -7.93 -3.44 -1.39
N LEU A 202 -8.34 -4.33 -0.50
CA LEU A 202 -8.46 -5.76 -0.81
C LEU A 202 -9.49 -6.00 -1.92
N ALA A 203 -10.68 -5.41 -1.83
CA ALA A 203 -11.72 -5.52 -2.84
C ALA A 203 -11.26 -4.95 -4.19
N GLY A 204 -10.62 -3.78 -4.21
CA GLY A 204 -10.04 -3.20 -5.42
C GLY A 204 -8.97 -4.07 -6.05
N SER A 205 -8.10 -4.68 -5.23
CA SER A 205 -7.08 -5.63 -5.71
C SER A 205 -7.68 -6.91 -6.29
N VAL A 206 -8.74 -7.45 -5.68
CA VAL A 206 -9.46 -8.64 -6.16
C VAL A 206 -10.21 -8.35 -7.46
N VAL A 207 -10.90 -7.21 -7.55
CA VAL A 207 -11.62 -6.79 -8.77
C VAL A 207 -10.64 -6.53 -9.91
N ALA A 208 -9.51 -5.86 -9.64
CA ALA A 208 -8.45 -5.66 -10.63
C ALA A 208 -7.84 -6.98 -11.11
N GLN A 209 -7.68 -7.95 -10.21
CA GLN A 209 -7.20 -9.30 -10.53
C GLN A 209 -8.23 -10.09 -11.36
N GLN A 210 -9.52 -9.98 -11.06
CA GLN A 210 -10.61 -10.63 -11.81
C GLN A 210 -10.77 -10.07 -13.22
N SER A 211 -10.73 -8.75 -13.38
CA SER A 211 -10.85 -8.09 -14.69
C SER A 211 -9.74 -8.55 -15.66
N ARG A 212 -8.49 -8.67 -15.16
CA ARG A 212 -7.36 -9.16 -15.96
C ARG A 212 -7.43 -10.67 -16.26
N ARG A 213 -7.96 -11.49 -15.35
CA ARG A 213 -8.20 -12.92 -15.60
C ARG A 213 -9.30 -13.16 -16.63
N GLY A 214 -10.33 -12.32 -16.67
CA GLY A 214 -11.40 -12.39 -17.69
C GLY A 214 -10.90 -12.16 -19.12
N LEU A 215 -9.87 -11.32 -19.28
CA LEU A 215 -9.18 -11.10 -20.56
C LEU A 215 -8.25 -12.26 -20.97
N SER A 216 -7.85 -13.10 -20.02
CA SER A 216 -6.99 -14.28 -20.26
C SER A 216 -7.76 -15.57 -20.51
N ALA A 217 -9.10 -15.56 -20.44
CA ALA A 217 -9.89 -16.72 -20.85
C ALA A 217 -9.79 -16.85 -22.39
N PRO A 218 -9.19 -17.93 -22.92
CA PRO A 218 -9.16 -18.12 -24.35
C PRO A 218 -10.61 -18.28 -24.79
N HIS A 219 -11.11 -17.31 -25.58
CA HIS A 219 -12.24 -17.57 -26.44
C HIS A 219 -11.83 -18.77 -27.29
N ALA A 220 -12.35 -19.95 -26.96
CA ALA A 220 -12.23 -21.13 -27.76
C ALA A 220 -12.79 -20.77 -29.14
N ARG A 221 -11.90 -20.42 -30.08
CA ARG A 221 -12.28 -20.23 -31.48
C ARG A 221 -12.97 -21.52 -31.90
N PRO A 222 -14.19 -21.46 -32.46
CA PRO A 222 -14.80 -22.66 -33.03
C PRO A 222 -13.82 -23.19 -34.08
N ARG A 223 -13.35 -24.44 -33.90
CA ARG A 223 -12.53 -25.13 -34.89
C ARG A 223 -13.34 -25.17 -36.19
N HIS A 224 -13.00 -24.32 -37.15
CA HIS A 224 -13.42 -24.50 -38.53
C HIS A 224 -12.88 -25.86 -38.98
N ARG A 225 -13.79 -26.83 -39.18
CA ARG A 225 -13.48 -28.08 -39.85
C ARG A 225 -13.06 -27.71 -41.28
N LEU A 226 -11.82 -28.06 -41.63
CA LEU A 226 -11.36 -28.07 -43.02
C LEU A 226 -12.20 -29.10 -43.80
N PRO A 227 -12.66 -28.80 -45.02
CA PRO A 227 -13.25 -29.82 -45.88
C PRO A 227 -12.14 -30.75 -46.36
N LEU A 228 -12.34 -32.06 -46.16
CA LEU A 228 -11.57 -33.11 -46.79
C LEU A 228 -11.76 -32.98 -48.31
N GLY A 229 -10.68 -32.67 -49.01
CA GLY A 229 -10.66 -32.67 -50.47
C GLY A 229 -10.87 -34.09 -51.00
N SER A 230 -11.83 -34.21 -51.92
CA SER A 230 -12.03 -35.33 -52.83
C SER A 230 -11.03 -35.30 -53.97
#